data_AF-A0A8S0FVX2-F1
#
_entry.id   AF-A0A8S0FVX2-F1
#
_cell.length_a   1.000
_cell.length_b   1.000
_cell.length_c   1.000
_cell.angle_alpha   90.00
_cell.angle_beta   90.00
_cell.angle_gamma   90.00
#
_symmetry.space_group_name_H-M   'P 1'
#
loop_
_entity.id
_entity.type
_entity.pdbx_description
1 polymer ?
#
loop_
_entity_poly.entity_id
_entity_poly.type
_entity_poly.pdbx_seq_one_letter_code
_entity_poly.pdbx_strand_id
1 'polypeptide(L)'
;MRSIARRTAVGAALLLVMPVAVWISGWRWQPGEQSWLLKAAFWVTETVTQPWGVITHLILFGWFLWCLRFRIKAAIMLFAILAAAILMGQGVKSWIKDKVQEPRPFVIWLEKTHHYSG
;
A
#
# COMPACT_ATOMS: atom_id res chain seq x y z
N MET A 1 9.85 -25.57 0.52
CA MET A 1 8.73 -24.64 0.84
C MET A 1 8.98 -23.79 2.09
N ARG A 2 9.40 -24.35 3.24
CA ARG A 2 9.63 -23.59 4.49
C ARG A 2 10.65 -22.43 4.40
N SER A 3 11.69 -22.54 3.57
CA SER A 3 12.70 -21.47 3.42
C SER A 3 12.15 -20.21 2.75
N ILE A 4 11.28 -20.34 1.75
CA ILE A 4 10.62 -19.18 1.10
C ILE A 4 9.68 -18.50 2.07
N ALA A 5 8.83 -19.29 2.75
CA ALA A 5 7.92 -18.78 3.78
C ALA A 5 8.67 -18.06 4.92
N ARG A 6 9.84 -18.56 5.32
CA ARG A 6 10.70 -17.90 6.31
C ARG A 6 11.22 -16.56 5.81
N ARG A 7 11.68 -16.49 4.55
CA ARG A 7 12.15 -15.23 3.93
C ARG A 7 11.02 -14.21 3.82
N THR A 8 9.82 -14.62 3.42
CA THR A 8 8.65 -13.74 3.37
C THR A 8 8.20 -13.30 4.76
N ALA A 9 8.27 -14.18 5.77
CA ALA A 9 7.96 -13.82 7.16
C ALA A 9 8.95 -12.81 7.73
N VAL A 10 10.25 -12.98 7.46
CA VAL A 10 11.27 -11.98 7.84
C VAL A 10 11.03 -10.65 7.12
N GLY A 11 10.70 -10.69 5.82
CA GLY A 11 10.33 -9.48 5.07
C GLY A 11 9.12 -8.76 5.68
N ALA A 12 8.07 -9.51 6.04
CA ALA A 12 6.90 -8.95 6.71
C ALA A 12 7.26 -8.35 8.07
N ALA A 13 8.08 -9.02 8.88
CA ALA A 13 8.54 -8.50 10.16
C ALA A 13 9.32 -7.19 9.99
N LEU A 14 10.24 -7.12 9.01
CA LEU A 14 11.01 -5.91 8.70
C LEU A 14 10.11 -4.74 8.27
N LEU A 15 9.14 -5.00 7.39
CA LEU A 15 8.19 -3.98 6.94
C LEU A 15 7.27 -3.48 8.05
N LEU A 16 7.00 -4.30 9.06
CA LEU A 16 6.17 -3.92 10.21
C LEU A 16 6.92 -3.07 11.25
N VAL A 17 8.24 -3.09 11.30
CA VAL A 17 9.03 -2.32 12.29
C VAL A 17 8.66 -0.84 12.25
N MET A 18 8.65 -0.24 11.05
CA MET A 18 8.38 1.19 10.89
C MET A 18 6.96 1.59 11.33
N PRO A 19 5.86 0.99 10.80
CA PRO A 19 4.51 1.38 11.20
C PRO A 19 4.21 1.07 12.67
N VAL A 20 4.75 -0.03 13.23
CA VAL A 20 4.57 -0.34 14.66
C VAL A 20 5.30 0.68 15.54
N ALA A 21 6.51 1.09 15.17
CA ALA A 21 7.24 2.13 15.91
C ALA A 21 6.49 3.46 15.88
N VAL A 22 5.96 3.88 14.72
CA VAL A 22 5.14 5.10 14.61
C VAL A 22 3.87 4.98 15.45
N TRP A 23 3.22 3.82 15.45
CA TRP A 23 2.01 3.59 16.24
C TRP A 23 2.28 3.69 17.75
N ILE A 24 3.34 3.04 18.25
CA ILE A 24 3.74 3.07 19.67
C ILE A 24 4.17 4.48 20.09
N SER A 25 4.78 5.26 19.19
CA SER A 25 5.18 6.64 19.47
C SER A 25 3.98 7.58 19.71
N GLY A 26 2.76 7.17 19.37
CA GLY A 26 1.56 8.00 19.48
C GLY A 26 1.55 9.18 18.51
N TRP A 27 2.44 9.18 17.51
CA TRP A 27 2.54 10.25 16.53
C TRP A 27 1.21 10.43 15.79
N ARG A 28 0.80 11.69 15.66
CA ARG A 28 -0.39 12.08 14.91
C ARG A 28 0.00 13.04 13.82
N TRP A 29 -0.65 12.90 12.67
CA TRP A 29 -0.47 13.83 11.57
C TRP A 29 -0.90 15.25 12.00
N GLN A 30 -0.07 16.24 11.67
CA GLN A 30 -0.33 17.66 11.88
C GLN A 30 -0.06 18.41 10.57
N PRO A 31 -0.84 19.45 10.24
CA PRO A 31 -0.52 20.31 9.11
C PRO A 31 0.73 21.17 9.42
N GLY A 32 1.39 21.67 8.37
CA GLY A 32 2.59 22.53 8.51
C GLY A 32 3.92 21.81 8.32
N GLU A 33 3.90 20.55 7.90
CA GLU A 33 5.10 19.84 7.45
C GLU A 33 5.79 20.56 6.29
N GLN A 34 7.10 20.39 6.19
CA GLN A 34 7.90 21.10 5.19
C GLN A 34 7.42 20.73 3.77
N SER A 35 7.18 21.76 2.95
CA SER A 35 6.57 21.62 1.63
C SER A 35 7.34 20.68 0.68
N TRP A 36 8.65 20.56 0.85
CA TRP A 36 9.49 19.63 0.08
C TRP A 36 9.33 18.17 0.54
N LEU A 37 9.18 17.91 1.85
CA LEU A 37 8.89 16.57 2.39
C LEU A 37 7.52 16.09 1.91
N LEU A 38 6.53 16.97 1.93
CA LEU A 38 5.19 16.68 1.40
C LEU A 38 5.24 16.34 -0.09
N LYS A 39 5.99 17.11 -0.89
CA LYS A 39 6.19 16.81 -2.33
C LYS A 39 6.93 15.51 -2.57
N ALA A 40 7.97 15.22 -1.80
CA ALA A 40 8.73 13.97 -1.92
C ALA A 40 7.84 12.76 -1.55
N ALA A 41 7.09 12.85 -0.45
CA ALA A 41 6.13 11.82 -0.07
C ALA A 41 5.04 11.65 -1.14
N PHE A 42 4.54 12.76 -1.70
CA PHE A 42 3.58 12.73 -2.79
C PHE A 42 4.14 11.99 -4.02
N TRP A 43 5.36 12.31 -4.45
CA TRP A 43 6.03 11.62 -5.56
C TRP A 43 6.17 10.11 -5.30
N VAL A 44 6.54 9.71 -4.09
CA VAL A 44 6.58 8.29 -3.72
C VAL A 44 5.19 7.67 -3.85
N THR A 45 4.13 8.32 -3.38
CA THR A 45 2.76 7.81 -3.53
C THR A 45 2.28 7.80 -4.98
N GLU A 46 2.74 8.71 -5.83
CA GLU A 46 2.43 8.72 -7.25
C GLU A 46 2.98 7.49 -7.96
N THR A 47 4.15 6.96 -7.55
CA THR A 47 4.70 5.73 -8.16
C THR A 47 3.78 4.50 -8.02
N VAL A 48 2.84 4.53 -7.07
CA VAL A 48 1.85 3.48 -6.80
C VAL A 48 0.45 3.87 -7.30
N THR A 49 0.15 5.16 -7.36
CA THR A 49 -1.17 5.69 -7.74
C THR A 49 -1.35 5.74 -9.26
N GLN A 50 -2.57 5.57 -9.75
CA GLN A 50 -2.88 5.70 -11.17
C GLN A 50 -2.58 7.15 -11.65
N PRO A 51 -1.94 7.37 -12.82
CA PRO A 51 -1.62 6.37 -13.86
C PRO A 51 -0.22 5.73 -13.75
N TRP A 52 0.73 6.37 -13.08
CA TRP A 52 2.13 5.92 -12.99
C TRP A 52 2.30 4.56 -12.32
N GLY A 53 1.39 4.21 -11.42
CA GLY A 53 1.28 2.89 -10.82
C GLY A 53 1.28 1.77 -11.86
N VAL A 54 0.54 1.90 -12.97
CA VAL A 54 0.50 0.84 -14.00
C VAL A 54 1.88 0.56 -14.56
N ILE A 55 2.66 1.61 -14.82
CA ILE A 55 4.01 1.51 -15.37
C ILE A 55 4.92 0.77 -14.40
N THR A 56 4.94 1.18 -13.12
CA THR A 56 5.75 0.52 -12.09
C THR A 56 5.38 -0.95 -11.94
N HIS A 57 4.09 -1.27 -11.93
CA HIS A 57 3.62 -2.66 -11.80
C HIS A 57 4.00 -3.51 -13.03
N LEU A 58 3.88 -2.97 -14.25
CA LEU A 58 4.26 -3.68 -15.48
C LEU A 58 5.77 -3.92 -15.58
N ILE A 59 6.58 -2.94 -15.21
CA ILE A 59 8.05 -3.08 -15.19
C ILE A 59 8.45 -4.16 -14.18
N LEU A 60 7.93 -4.08 -12.95
CA LEU A 60 8.21 -5.07 -11.92
C LEU A 60 7.70 -6.45 -12.34
N PHE A 61 6.54 -6.54 -12.97
CA PHE A 61 5.99 -7.79 -13.50
C PHE A 61 6.91 -8.43 -14.55
N GLY A 62 7.32 -7.66 -15.56
CA GLY A 62 8.24 -8.13 -16.60
C GLY A 62 9.60 -8.55 -16.03
N TRP A 63 10.15 -7.75 -15.12
CA TRP A 63 11.39 -8.07 -14.42
C TRP A 63 11.28 -9.36 -13.60
N PHE A 64 10.18 -9.55 -12.88
CA PHE A 64 9.96 -10.76 -12.08
C PHE A 64 9.82 -12.00 -12.96
N LEU A 65 9.11 -11.91 -14.09
CA LEU A 65 9.04 -12.99 -15.08
C LEU A 65 10.42 -13.34 -15.63
N TRP A 66 11.24 -12.34 -15.91
CA TRP A 66 12.63 -12.53 -16.36
C TRP A 66 13.47 -13.26 -15.30
N CYS A 67 13.42 -12.82 -14.04
CA CYS A 67 14.11 -13.48 -12.93
C CYS A 67 13.63 -14.91 -12.70
N LEU A 68 12.33 -15.18 -12.89
CA LEU A 68 11.73 -16.51 -12.74
C LEU A 68 11.72 -17.31 -14.06
N ARG A 69 12.51 -16.94 -15.08
CA ARG A 69 12.46 -17.59 -16.41
C ARG A 69 12.68 -19.10 -16.40
N PHE A 70 13.41 -19.62 -15.42
CA PHE A 70 13.66 -21.06 -15.28
C PHE A 70 12.45 -21.83 -14.71
N ARG A 71 11.43 -21.14 -14.20
CA ARG A 71 10.20 -21.68 -13.60
C ARG A 71 8.95 -20.92 -14.09
N ILE A 72 8.91 -20.49 -15.36
CA ILE A 72 7.84 -19.64 -15.93
C ILE A 72 6.42 -20.17 -15.64
N LYS A 73 6.18 -21.48 -15.76
CA LYS A 73 4.85 -22.06 -15.47
C LYS A 73 4.37 -21.74 -14.05
N ALA A 74 5.26 -21.83 -13.07
CA ALA A 74 4.95 -21.49 -11.68
C ALA A 74 4.83 -19.98 -11.45
N ALA A 75 5.62 -19.16 -12.17
CA ALA A 75 5.55 -17.71 -12.11
C ALA A 75 4.20 -17.18 -12.65
N ILE A 76 3.75 -17.69 -13.80
CA ILE A 76 2.44 -17.35 -14.38
C ILE A 76 1.31 -17.74 -13.43
N MET A 77 1.37 -18.95 -12.84
CA MET A 77 0.37 -19.39 -11.87
C MET A 77 0.33 -18.48 -10.63
N LEU A 78 1.50 -18.07 -10.11
CA LEU A 78 1.60 -17.13 -9.00
C LEU A 78 0.95 -15.79 -9.36
N PHE A 79 1.25 -15.24 -10.54
CA PHE A 79 0.65 -13.99 -10.98
C PHE A 79 -0.87 -14.07 -11.21
N ALA A 80 -1.37 -15.20 -11.71
CA ALA A 80 -2.82 -15.43 -11.83
C ALA A 80 -3.51 -15.39 -10.46
N ILE A 81 -2.89 -16.00 -9.44
CA ILE A 81 -3.41 -15.96 -8.06
C ILE A 81 -3.38 -14.53 -7.51
N LEU A 82 -2.29 -13.78 -7.73
CA LEU A 82 -2.21 -12.37 -7.31
C LEU A 82 -3.26 -11.51 -8.01
N ALA A 83 -3.47 -11.69 -9.31
CA ALA A 83 -4.49 -10.95 -10.07
C ALA A 83 -5.90 -11.26 -9.56
N ALA A 84 -6.21 -12.54 -9.29
CA ALA A 84 -7.47 -12.94 -8.69
C ALA A 84 -7.67 -12.29 -7.30
N ALA A 85 -6.63 -12.26 -6.47
CA ALA A 85 -6.67 -11.59 -5.17
C ALA A 85 -6.89 -10.08 -5.28
N ILE A 86 -6.29 -9.41 -6.27
CA ILE A 86 -6.51 -7.98 -6.54
C ILE A 86 -7.97 -7.74 -6.95
N LEU A 87 -8.51 -8.54 -7.88
CA LEU A 87 -9.91 -8.40 -8.32
C LEU A 87 -10.89 -8.62 -7.17
N MET A 88 -10.68 -9.67 -6.36
CA MET A 88 -11.46 -9.89 -5.14
C MET A 88 -11.32 -8.71 -4.17
N GLY A 89 -10.10 -8.19 -3.98
CA GLY A 89 -9.83 -7.02 -3.13
C GLY A 89 -10.56 -5.75 -3.60
N GLN A 90 -10.67 -5.52 -4.91
CA GLN A 90 -11.45 -4.41 -5.46
C GLN A 90 -12.95 -4.57 -5.15
N GLY A 91 -13.50 -5.78 -5.30
CA GLY A 91 -14.89 -6.07 -4.95
C GLY A 91 -15.18 -5.88 -3.46
N VAL A 92 -14.31 -6.40 -2.60
CA VAL A 92 -14.38 -6.20 -1.15
C VAL A 92 -14.27 -4.72 -0.79
N LYS A 93 -13.37 -3.96 -1.43
CA LYS A 93 -13.21 -2.52 -1.24
C LYS A 93 -14.49 -1.76 -1.61
N SER A 94 -15.17 -2.12 -2.70
CA SER A 94 -16.45 -1.48 -3.05
C SER A 94 -17.55 -1.75 -2.02
N TRP A 95 -17.57 -2.95 -1.42
CA TRP A 95 -18.57 -3.32 -0.42
C TRP A 95 -18.31 -2.68 0.95
N ILE A 96 -17.04 -2.56 1.34
CA ILE A 96 -16.62 -1.92 2.60
C ILE A 96 -16.81 -0.40 2.56
N LYS A 97 -16.83 0.21 1.37
CA LYS A 97 -17.02 1.65 1.20
C LYS A 97 -18.33 2.16 1.82
N ASP A 98 -19.35 1.31 1.90
CA ASP A 98 -20.64 1.63 2.53
C ASP A 98 -20.68 1.34 4.03
N LYS A 99 -19.65 0.69 4.59
CA LYS A 99 -19.59 0.24 5.99
C LYS A 99 -18.57 0.98 6.86
N VAL A 100 -17.54 1.61 6.27
CA VAL A 100 -16.47 2.29 7.01
C VAL A 100 -16.64 3.80 6.95
N GLN A 101 -17.03 4.38 8.08
CA GLN A 101 -17.05 5.82 8.34
C GLN A 101 -15.88 6.23 9.26
N GLU A 102 -14.68 5.68 9.07
CA GLU A 102 -13.51 6.16 9.82
C GLU A 102 -12.94 7.43 9.14
N PRO A 103 -13.03 8.61 9.79
CA PRO A 103 -12.52 9.84 9.21
C PRO A 103 -11.00 9.75 9.09
N ARG A 104 -10.49 10.05 7.89
CA ARG A 104 -9.05 10.10 7.63
C ARG A 104 -8.41 11.16 8.56
N PRO A 105 -7.12 11.03 8.93
CA PRO A 105 -6.47 11.96 9.85
C PRO A 105 -6.62 13.46 9.49
N PHE A 106 -6.67 13.79 8.20
CA PHE A 106 -6.90 15.16 7.74
C PHE A 106 -8.34 15.65 7.97
N VAL A 107 -9.34 14.75 7.95
CA VAL A 107 -10.74 15.07 8.25
C VAL A 107 -10.91 15.37 9.73
N ILE A 108 -10.24 14.62 10.63
CA ILE A 108 -10.25 14.89 12.07
C ILE A 108 -9.67 16.27 12.38
N TRP A 109 -8.59 16.67 11.68
CA TRP A 109 -8.06 18.02 11.80
C TRP A 109 -9.03 19.06 11.23
N LEU A 110 -9.62 18.80 10.05
CA LEU A 110 -10.56 19.72 9.42
C LEU A 110 -11.81 19.96 10.29
N GLU A 111 -12.37 18.91 10.88
CA GLU A 111 -13.53 18.94 11.76
C GLU A 111 -13.23 19.66 13.09
N LYS A 112 -11.99 19.57 13.59
CA LYS A 112 -11.53 20.34 14.75
C LYS A 112 -11.26 21.81 14.46
N THR A 113 -10.93 22.16 13.22
CA THR A 113 -10.47 23.52 12.86
C THR A 113 -11.58 24.36 12.23
N HIS A 114 -12.49 23.72 11.51
CA HIS A 114 -13.72 24.31 11.00
C HIS A 114 -14.90 23.58 11.65
N HIS A 115 -15.65 24.27 12.51
CA HIS A 115 -16.89 23.79 13.14
C HIS A 115 -17.98 23.43 12.11
N TYR A 116 -17.77 22.37 11.33
CA TYR A 116 -18.82 21.74 10.54
C TYR A 116 -19.36 20.58 11.38
N SER A 117 -20.38 20.90 12.18
CA SER A 117 -21.35 19.92 12.66
C SER A 117 -22.09 19.36 11.44
N GLY A 118 -21.80 18.12 11.08
CA GLY A 118 -22.68 17.30 10.26
C GLY A 118 -23.91 16.89 11.05
#